data_AF-A0A4R4LVJ9-F1
#
_entry.id   AF-A0A4R4LVJ9-F1
#
_cell.length_a   1.000
_cell.length_b   1.000
_cell.length_c   1.000
_cell.angle_alpha   90.00
_cell.angle_beta   90.00
_cell.angle_gamma   90.00
#
_symmetry.space_group_name_H-M   'P 1'
#
loop_
_entity.id
_entity.type
_entity.pdbx_description
1 polymer ?
#
loop_
_entity_poly.entity_id
_entity_poly.type
_entity_poly.pdbx_seq_one_letter_code
_entity_poly.pdbx_strand_id
1 'polypeptide(L)' 'MLATLGAVGYLAHCVIWPYRACRKCQGAGRFRSPSGRAWRYCNRCSGKGAQLRPGRRVWTHLKNTNRHRK' A
#
# COMPACT_ATOMS: atom_id res chain seq x y z
N MET A 1 8.34 18.14 -24.45
CA MET A 1 8.49 18.44 -23.00
C MET A 1 7.18 18.35 -22.20
N LEU A 2 6.00 18.68 -22.76
CA LEU A 2 4.72 18.52 -22.04
C LEU A 2 4.35 17.05 -21.76
N ALA A 3 4.60 16.14 -22.69
CA ALA A 3 4.33 14.71 -22.51
C ALA A 3 5.13 14.09 -21.34
N THR A 4 6.39 14.51 -21.16
CA THR A 4 7.23 14.06 -20.05
C THR A 4 6.74 14.59 -18.71
N LEU A 5 6.29 15.85 -18.64
CA LEU A 5 5.70 16.42 -17.43
C LEU A 5 4.39 15.71 -17.04
N GLY A 6 3.53 15.41 -18.02
CA GLY A 6 2.31 14.64 -17.80
C GLY A 6 2.60 13.22 -17.29
N ALA A 7 3.57 12.54 -17.88
CA ALA A 7 3.99 11.20 -17.43
C ALA A 7 4.55 11.22 -16.00
N VAL A 8 5.39 12.20 -15.67
CA VAL A 8 5.94 12.36 -14.32
C VAL A 8 4.84 12.70 -13.30
N GLY A 9 3.90 13.58 -13.65
CA GLY A 9 2.74 13.90 -12.81
C GLY A 9 1.83 12.70 -12.57
N TYR A 10 1.59 11.88 -13.60
CA TYR A 10 0.80 10.65 -13.49
C TYR A 10 1.48 9.60 -12.60
N LEU A 11 2.78 9.41 -12.77
CA LEU A 11 3.58 8.52 -11.91
C LEU A 11 3.64 9.03 -10.48
N ALA A 12 3.85 10.34 -10.28
CA ALA A 12 3.85 10.96 -8.97
C ALA A 12 2.49 10.81 -8.30
N HIS A 13 1.38 11.04 -8.99
CA HIS A 13 0.04 10.82 -8.45
C HIS A 13 -0.19 9.36 -8.04
N CYS A 14 0.28 8.40 -8.86
CA CYS A 14 0.24 6.97 -8.54
C CYS A 14 1.10 6.60 -7.31
N VAL A 15 2.13 7.37 -7.01
CA VAL A 15 3.05 7.17 -5.88
C VAL A 15 2.63 7.95 -4.62
N ILE A 16 2.01 9.12 -4.77
CA ILE A 16 1.53 10.03 -3.70
C ILE A 16 0.24 9.51 -3.06
N TRP A 17 -0.57 8.74 -3.78
CA TRP A 17 -1.70 7.98 -3.22
C TRP A 17 -1.36 6.48 -3.03
N PRO A 18 -0.35 6.11 -2.22
CA PRO A 18 0.11 4.72 -2.12
C PRO A 18 -0.74 3.90 -1.14
N TYR A 19 -1.61 4.53 -0.35
CA TYR A 19 -2.42 3.86 0.66
C TYR A 19 -3.85 3.72 0.14
N ARG A 20 -4.29 2.48 -0.10
CA ARG A 20 -5.72 2.20 -0.27
C ARG A 20 -6.26 1.57 1.01
N ALA A 21 -7.51 1.88 1.35
CA ALA A 21 -8.22 1.12 2.37
C ALA A 21 -8.20 -0.37 1.98
N CYS A 22 -7.86 -1.24 2.93
CA CYS A 22 -7.89 -2.67 2.67
C CYS A 22 -9.34 -3.10 2.42
N ARG A 23 -9.66 -3.57 1.21
CA ARG A 23 -11.03 -3.96 0.83
C ARG A 23 -11.63 -5.05 1.73
N LYS A 24 -10.79 -5.89 2.36
CA LYS A 24 -11.26 -6.98 3.22
C LYS A 24 -11.83 -6.46 4.54
N CYS A 25 -11.10 -5.55 5.20
CA CYS A 25 -11.51 -4.96 6.48
C CYS A 25 -12.08 -3.54 6.33
N GLN A 26 -12.27 -3.08 5.10
CA GLN A 26 -12.77 -1.74 4.75
C GLN A 26 -12.03 -0.59 5.45
N GLY A 27 -10.71 -0.73 5.66
CA GLY A 27 -9.94 0.28 6.40
C GLY A 27 -9.83 0.06 7.91
N ALA A 28 -10.64 -0.83 8.51
CA ALA A 28 -10.69 -1.01 9.97
C ALA A 28 -9.44 -1.68 10.59
N GLY A 29 -8.65 -2.41 9.79
CA GLY A 29 -7.44 -3.13 10.24
C GLY A 29 -7.71 -4.40 11.05
N ARG A 30 -8.92 -4.57 11.56
CA ARG A 30 -9.34 -5.68 12.42
C ARG A 30 -10.77 -6.11 12.10
N PHE A 31 -11.08 -7.37 12.36
CA PHE A 31 -12.44 -7.91 12.36
C PHE A 31 -12.85 -8.16 13.80
N ARG A 32 -14.01 -7.65 14.19
CA ARG A 32 -14.63 -8.04 15.46
C ARG A 32 -15.41 -9.33 15.24
N SER A 33 -15.35 -10.22 16.22
CA SER A 33 -16.24 -11.37 16.30
C SER A 33 -17.68 -10.88 16.49
N PRO A 34 -18.69 -11.54 15.89
CA PRO A 34 -20.10 -11.24 16.16
C PRO A 34 -20.45 -11.34 17.66
N SER A 35 -19.69 -12.12 18.43
CA SER A 35 -19.83 -12.21 19.89
C SER A 35 -19.23 -11.04 20.68
N GLY A 36 -18.58 -10.07 20.03
CA GLY A 36 -17.98 -8.88 20.65
C GLY A 36 -16.77 -9.11 21.56
N ARG A 37 -16.55 -10.34 22.05
CA ARG A 37 -15.48 -10.71 22.99
C ARG A 37 -14.12 -10.94 22.35
N ALA A 38 -14.07 -11.14 21.03
CA ALA A 38 -12.84 -11.46 20.32
C ALA A 38 -12.64 -10.53 19.12
N TRP A 39 -11.39 -10.21 18.85
CA TRP A 39 -10.98 -9.44 17.68
C TRP A 39 -9.82 -10.17 17.00
N ARG A 40 -9.78 -10.09 15.67
CA ARG A 40 -8.70 -10.66 14.87
C ARG A 40 -8.13 -9.60 13.96
N TYR A 41 -6.81 -9.49 13.90
CA TYR A 41 -6.16 -8.65 12.91
C TYR A 41 -6.49 -9.13 11.50
N CYS A 42 -6.66 -8.19 10.58
CA CYS A 42 -6.85 -8.56 9.18
C CYS A 42 -5.55 -9.14 8.62
N ASN A 43 -5.53 -10.44 8.31
CA ASN A 43 -4.37 -11.13 7.72
C ASN A 43 -3.87 -10.48 6.42
N ARG A 44 -4.71 -9.71 5.73
CA ARG A 44 -4.37 -9.10 4.43
C ARG A 44 -3.62 -7.77 4.54
N CYS A 45 -3.85 -7.02 5.61
CA CYS A 45 -3.11 -5.78 5.90
C CYS A 45 -2.27 -5.87 7.18
N SER A 46 -2.26 -7.04 7.83
CA SER A 46 -1.57 -7.31 9.09
C SER A 46 -1.86 -6.25 10.15
N GLY A 47 -3.14 -5.91 10.34
CA GLY A 47 -3.57 -4.92 11.33
C GLY A 47 -3.48 -3.46 10.89
N LYS A 48 -2.84 -3.13 9.75
CA LYS A 48 -2.56 -1.73 9.36
C LYS A 48 -3.77 -0.93 8.86
N GLY A 49 -4.89 -1.59 8.53
CA GLY A 49 -6.10 -0.94 7.97
C GLY A 49 -5.95 -0.48 6.51
N ALA A 50 -4.76 -0.03 6.10
CA ALA A 50 -4.42 0.30 4.74
C ALA A 50 -3.53 -0.78 4.09
N GLN A 51 -3.67 -0.96 2.78
CA GLN A 51 -2.70 -1.68 1.95
C GLN A 51 -1.88 -0.69 1.13
N LEU A 52 -0.57 -0.90 1.13
CA LEU A 52 0.32 -0.28 0.16
C LEU A 52 -0.05 -0.77 -1.25
N ARG A 53 -0.29 0.17 -2.16
CA ARG A 53 -0.33 -0.07 -3.60
C ARG A 53 1.06 -0.53 -4.09
N PRO A 54 1.12 -1.31 -5.19
CA PRO A 54 2.35 -1.92 -5.66
C PRO A 54 3.45 -0.90 -5.99
N GLY A 55 3.14 0.35 -6.32
CA GLY A 55 4.15 1.38 -6.63
C GLY A 55 5.20 1.58 -5.54
N ARG A 56 4.79 1.61 -4.26
CA ARG A 56 5.75 1.72 -3.14
C ARG A 56 6.46 0.40 -2.84
N ARG A 57 5.84 -0.75 -3.17
CA ARG A 57 6.49 -2.07 -3.08
C ARG A 57 7.57 -2.21 -4.15
N VAL A 58 7.31 -1.73 -5.36
CA VAL A 58 8.26 -1.67 -6.48
C VAL A 58 9.41 -0.72 -6.13
N TRP A 59 9.15 0.48 -5.59
CA TRP A 59 10.22 1.39 -5.17
C TRP A 59 11.15 0.77 -4.11
N THR A 60 10.58 0.09 -3.10
CA THR A 60 11.39 -0.63 -2.11
C THR A 60 12.17 -1.78 -2.74
N HIS A 61 11.58 -2.54 -3.66
CA HIS A 61 12.31 -3.58 -4.41
C HIS A 61 13.43 -2.99 -5.27
N LEU A 62 13.16 -1.94 -6.04
CA LEU A 62 14.12 -1.27 -6.93
C LEU A 62 15.29 -0.68 -6.14
N LYS A 63 15.02 -0.10 -4.97
CA LYS A 63 16.04 0.41 -4.06
C LYS A 63 16.91 -0.71 -3.48
N ASN A 64 16.34 -1.90 -3.26
CA ASN A 64 17.11 -3.08 -2.83
C ASN A 64 17.94 -3.68 -3.97
N THR A 65 17.42 -3.73 -5.20
CA THR A 65 18.17 -4.21 -6.37
C THR A 65 19.41 -3.35 -6.66
N ASN A 66 19.31 -2.02 -6.45
CA ASN A 66 20.45 -1.11 -6.60
C ASN A 66 21.51 -1.25 -5.49
N ARG A 67 21.20 -1.89 -4.36
CA ARG A 67 22.16 -2.10 -3.27
C ARG A 67 23.10 -3.29 -3.53
N HIS A 68 22.72 -4.21 -4.43
CA HIS A 68 23.52 -5.39 -4.79
C HIS A 68 24.51 -5.14 -5.95
N ARG A 69 24.67 -3.87 -6.37
CA ARG A 69 25.57 -3.39 -7.43
C ARG A 69 26.72 -2.56 -6.86
N LYS A 70 27.08 -2.76 -5.60
CA LYS A 70 28.23 -2.09 -4.93
C LYS A 70 29.12 -3.13 -4.29
#